data_AF-A0A350CAH5-F1
#
_entry.id   AF-A0A350CAH5-F1
#
_cell.length_a   1.000
_cell.length_b   1.000
_cell.length_c   1.000
_cell.angle_alpha   90.00
_cell.angle_beta   90.00
_cell.angle_gamma   90.00
#
_symmetry.space_group_name_H-M   'P 1'
#
loop_
_entity.id
_entity.type
_entity.pdbx_description
1 polymer ?
#
loop_
_entity_poly.entity_id
_entity_poly.type
_entity_poly.pdbx_seq_one_letter_code
_entity_poly.pdbx_strand_id
1 'polypeptide(L)'
;ALEFVIDLLEKNPAFAPANWNDRSTVEVRTAKSLGWFLHARTAAEWLLTLCFRVRRDQFNTEDLDAELGLPPLDEMQEIPAYGREPRVKARNLKSAWQEVTIRIWNRAEVDTPAFRSFLQQASQSFVALGTAESANPEDLMPWKKLGRKWHLLRKGLPGNGRIPWNFDLLAELLPVLESSFGDLQPDYAIRTKINWSNPRTGRLAVELHTKRTDGAELCLYGVPGEISLGRISTFGSQRSITPAEGCDEIRIRLTQTEHATDPQLAGFLAESVPLLGRS
;
A
#
# COMPACT_ATOMS: atom_id res chain seq x y z
N ALA A 1 -0.67 25.39 27.00
CA ALA A 1 -0.28 23.98 26.81
C ALA A 1 0.19 23.72 25.38
N LEU A 2 -0.62 24.04 24.36
CA LEU A 2 -0.28 23.81 22.96
C LEU A 2 1.05 24.44 22.52
N GLU A 3 1.23 25.74 22.73
CA GLU A 3 2.47 26.46 22.38
C GLU A 3 3.71 25.75 22.93
N PHE A 4 3.68 25.36 24.21
CA PHE A 4 4.79 24.64 24.84
C PHE A 4 5.10 23.30 24.14
N VAL A 5 4.07 22.54 23.73
CA VAL A 5 4.27 21.29 22.98
C VAL A 5 4.88 21.58 21.61
N ILE A 6 4.41 22.63 20.92
CA ILE A 6 4.97 23.06 19.65
C ILE A 6 6.43 23.49 19.80
N ASP A 7 6.78 24.28 20.82
CA ASP A 7 8.15 24.70 21.12
C ASP A 7 9.10 23.51 21.35
N LEU A 8 8.59 22.42 21.96
CA LEU A 8 9.39 21.20 22.13
C LEU A 8 9.61 20.47 20.79
N LEU A 9 8.62 20.47 19.91
CA LEU A 9 8.72 19.83 18.61
C LEU A 9 9.57 20.62 17.62
N GLU A 10 9.50 21.94 17.64
CA GLU A 10 10.30 22.81 16.76
C GLU A 10 11.80 22.78 17.08
N LYS A 11 12.18 22.37 18.30
CA LYS A 11 13.59 22.06 18.65
C LYS A 11 14.12 20.82 17.96
N ASN A 12 13.26 19.95 17.43
CA ASN A 12 13.66 18.76 16.71
C ASN A 12 13.70 19.04 15.20
N PRO A 13 14.89 19.00 14.56
CA PRO A 13 15.05 19.35 13.14
C PRO A 13 14.33 18.40 12.18
N ALA A 14 13.80 17.27 12.65
CA ALA A 14 13.01 16.36 11.84
C ALA A 14 11.62 16.95 11.46
N PHE A 15 11.10 17.88 12.25
CA PHE A 15 9.77 18.46 12.04
C PHE A 15 9.82 19.79 11.30
N ALA A 16 8.79 20.03 10.49
CA ALA A 16 8.52 21.32 9.89
C ALA A 16 7.82 22.23 10.93
N PRO A 17 7.84 23.56 10.73
CA PRO A 17 7.05 24.48 11.56
C PRO A 17 5.58 24.07 11.63
N ALA A 18 4.94 24.33 12.77
CA ALA A 18 3.53 24.00 12.95
C ALA A 18 2.63 24.76 11.96
N ASN A 19 1.62 24.06 11.43
CA ASN A 19 0.62 24.61 10.52
C ASN A 19 -0.64 25.02 11.29
N TRP A 20 -0.99 26.30 11.22
CA TRP A 20 -2.10 26.94 11.93
C TRP A 20 -3.28 27.33 11.02
N ASN A 21 -3.28 26.88 9.77
CA ASN A 21 -4.26 27.31 8.76
C ASN A 21 -5.68 26.74 8.97
N ASP A 22 -5.89 25.86 9.95
CA ASP A 22 -7.22 25.35 10.33
C ASP A 22 -7.64 25.87 11.70
N ARG A 23 -8.88 26.37 11.80
CA ARG A 23 -9.42 26.99 13.02
C ARG A 23 -9.54 26.06 14.22
N SER A 24 -9.52 24.75 14.00
CA SER A 24 -9.83 23.71 14.99
C SER A 24 -8.71 22.70 15.19
N THR A 25 -7.69 22.72 14.31
CA THR A 25 -6.60 21.75 14.31
C THR A 25 -5.28 22.43 13.98
N VAL A 26 -4.29 22.25 14.86
CA VAL A 26 -2.90 22.60 14.58
C VAL A 26 -2.15 21.33 14.22
N GLU A 27 -1.43 21.36 13.10
CA GLU A 27 -0.78 20.19 12.54
C GLU A 27 0.74 20.34 12.52
N VAL A 28 1.46 19.34 13.00
CA VAL A 28 2.92 19.24 12.85
C VAL A 28 3.23 18.09 11.91
N ARG A 29 4.05 18.33 10.89
CA ARG A 29 4.52 17.35 9.90
C ARG A 29 6.04 17.21 9.98
N THR A 30 6.60 16.19 9.35
CA THR A 30 8.04 16.16 9.09
C THR A 30 8.43 17.13 7.98
N ALA A 31 9.67 17.62 7.99
CA ALA A 31 10.23 18.38 6.89
C ALA A 31 10.29 17.60 5.56
N LYS A 32 10.42 16.27 5.61
CA LYS A 32 10.57 15.38 4.43
C LYS A 32 9.28 14.67 3.99
N SER A 33 8.10 15.22 4.28
CA SER A 33 6.81 14.72 3.74
C SER A 33 6.38 13.28 4.16
N LEU A 34 6.66 12.86 5.40
CA LEU A 34 6.20 11.57 5.96
C LEU A 34 4.72 11.58 6.42
N GLY A 35 3.98 12.65 6.11
CA GLY A 35 2.65 12.92 6.67
C GLY A 35 2.71 13.70 7.99
N TRP A 36 1.59 13.74 8.70
CA TRP A 36 1.48 14.43 9.98
C TRP A 36 1.96 13.55 11.14
N PHE A 37 2.67 14.18 12.08
CA PHE A 37 3.08 13.60 13.35
C PHE A 37 2.07 13.91 14.44
N LEU A 38 1.66 15.17 14.56
CA LEU A 38 0.71 15.65 15.56
C LEU A 38 -0.46 16.35 14.88
N HIS A 39 -1.67 15.99 15.31
CA HIS A 39 -2.88 16.80 15.19
C HIS A 39 -3.31 17.25 16.59
N ALA A 40 -3.19 18.53 16.88
CA ALA A 40 -3.70 19.13 18.10
C ALA A 40 -5.08 19.76 17.84
N ARG A 41 -6.13 19.17 18.39
CA ARG A 41 -7.51 19.65 18.25
C ARG A 41 -7.81 20.66 19.35
N THR A 42 -8.14 21.87 18.95
CA THR A 42 -8.33 23.04 19.82
C THR A 42 -9.80 23.45 19.98
N ALA A 43 -10.73 22.79 19.28
CA ALA A 43 -12.14 23.17 19.26
C ALA A 43 -12.93 22.77 20.52
N ALA A 44 -12.39 21.90 21.37
CA ALA A 44 -13.06 21.51 22.61
C ALA A 44 -12.86 22.61 23.68
N GLU A 45 -13.92 22.88 24.43
CA GLU A 45 -14.00 24.01 25.37
C GLU A 45 -12.97 23.92 26.50
N TRP A 46 -12.75 22.72 27.04
CA TRP A 46 -11.95 22.53 28.26
C TRP A 46 -10.62 21.81 28.03
N LEU A 47 -10.52 21.00 26.98
CA LEU A 47 -9.39 20.08 26.79
C LEU A 47 -8.79 20.22 25.40
N LEU A 48 -7.48 20.43 25.37
CA LEU A 48 -6.66 20.25 24.19
C LEU A 48 -6.48 18.76 23.92
N THR A 49 -6.89 18.28 22.74
CA THR A 49 -6.65 16.88 22.37
C THR A 49 -5.45 16.78 21.45
N LEU A 50 -4.38 16.12 21.92
CA LEU A 50 -3.17 15.85 21.16
C LEU A 50 -3.23 14.44 20.58
N CYS A 51 -3.30 14.32 19.26
CA CYS A 51 -3.24 13.04 18.56
C CYS A 51 -1.88 12.88 17.89
N PHE A 52 -1.08 11.92 18.33
CA PHE A 52 0.24 11.60 17.78
C PHE A 52 0.18 10.36 16.91
N ARG A 53 0.92 10.36 15.79
CA ARG A 53 1.24 9.15 15.03
C ARG A 53 2.61 8.64 15.45
N VAL A 54 2.66 7.34 15.73
CA VAL A 54 3.87 6.62 16.15
C VAL A 54 3.90 5.25 15.50
N ARG A 55 5.01 4.52 15.63
CA ARG A 55 5.10 3.15 15.11
C ARG A 55 4.02 2.26 15.73
N ARG A 56 3.51 1.28 14.97
CA ARG A 56 2.60 0.25 15.50
C ARG A 56 3.18 -0.40 16.76
N ASP A 57 2.32 -0.67 17.75
CA ASP A 57 2.67 -1.34 19.00
C ASP A 57 3.75 -0.61 19.83
N GLN A 58 3.92 0.70 19.63
CA GLN A 58 4.92 1.50 20.36
C GLN A 58 4.53 1.76 21.82
N PHE A 59 3.25 2.02 22.08
CA PHE A 59 2.74 2.29 23.42
C PHE A 59 1.57 1.36 23.77
N ASN A 60 1.57 0.87 24.99
CA ASN A 60 0.38 0.31 25.63
C ASN A 60 -0.42 1.45 26.30
N THR A 61 -1.76 1.35 26.33
CA THR A 61 -2.60 2.45 26.85
C THR A 61 -2.48 2.57 28.37
N GLU A 62 -2.57 1.45 29.07
CA GLU A 62 -2.55 1.38 30.52
C GLU A 62 -1.21 1.86 31.10
N ASP A 63 -0.10 1.40 30.51
CA ASP A 63 1.25 1.79 30.95
C ASP A 63 1.50 3.29 30.74
N LEU A 64 1.09 3.82 29.58
CA LEU A 64 1.28 5.25 29.26
C LEU A 64 0.39 6.15 30.11
N ASP A 65 -0.85 5.73 30.39
CA ASP A 65 -1.75 6.47 31.28
C ASP A 65 -1.17 6.57 32.70
N ALA A 66 -0.65 5.45 33.21
CA ALA A 66 0.02 5.41 34.51
C ALA A 66 1.30 6.26 34.56
N GLU A 67 2.11 6.25 33.50
CA GLU A 67 3.34 7.06 33.42
C GLU A 67 3.05 8.56 33.36
N LEU A 68 2.03 8.97 32.59
CA LEU A 68 1.64 10.37 32.47
C LEU A 68 0.91 10.88 33.72
N GLY A 69 0.23 10.00 34.46
CA GLY A 69 -0.39 10.32 35.75
C GLY A 69 -1.42 11.45 35.68
N LEU A 70 -2.16 11.55 34.58
CA LEU A 70 -3.15 12.60 34.39
C LEU A 70 -4.38 12.31 35.28
N PRO A 71 -4.86 13.28 36.07
CA PRO A 71 -6.04 13.07 36.90
C PRO A 71 -7.27 12.81 36.00
N PRO A 72 -8.13 11.85 36.38
CA PRO A 72 -9.44 11.67 35.77
C PRO A 72 -10.26 12.97 35.79
N LEU A 73 -11.12 13.17 34.80
CA LEU A 73 -11.88 14.42 34.67
C LEU A 73 -12.86 14.64 35.83
N ASP A 74 -13.38 13.58 36.45
CA ASP A 74 -14.28 13.65 37.59
C ASP A 74 -13.58 14.01 38.90
N GLU A 75 -12.25 13.96 38.95
CA GLU A 75 -11.43 14.44 40.08
C GLU A 75 -11.01 15.91 39.92
N MET A 76 -11.24 16.52 38.75
CA MET A 76 -10.87 17.90 38.46
C MET A 76 -12.01 18.86 38.81
N GLN A 77 -11.84 19.66 39.86
CA GLN A 77 -12.88 20.59 40.33
C GLN A 77 -13.11 21.77 39.37
N GLU A 78 -12.11 22.06 38.53
CA GLU A 78 -12.08 23.20 37.62
C GLU A 78 -12.81 22.93 36.29
N ILE A 79 -13.17 21.68 36.00
CA ILE A 79 -13.83 21.30 34.76
C ILE A 79 -15.23 20.74 35.08
N PRO A 80 -16.32 21.32 34.54
CA PRO A 80 -17.67 20.78 34.69
C PRO A 80 -17.91 19.57 33.78
N ALA A 81 -16.94 18.66 33.67
CA ALA A 81 -17.00 17.49 32.81
C ALA A 81 -17.36 16.25 33.63
N TYR A 82 -18.58 15.76 33.44
CA TYR A 82 -18.97 14.43 33.92
C TYR A 82 -18.50 13.38 32.92
N GLY A 83 -17.41 12.68 33.22
CA GLY A 83 -16.98 11.57 32.38
C GLY A 83 -15.74 10.87 32.89
N ARG A 84 -15.82 9.53 33.01
CA ARG A 84 -14.69 8.64 33.27
C ARG A 84 -13.94 8.25 31.99
N GLU A 85 -14.02 9.09 30.96
CA GLU A 85 -13.37 8.79 29.70
C GLU A 85 -11.86 8.84 29.90
N PRO A 86 -11.12 7.79 29.46
CA PRO A 86 -9.66 7.78 29.57
C PRO A 86 -9.06 9.01 28.89
N ARG A 87 -8.11 9.66 29.56
CA ARG A 87 -7.40 10.82 29.01
C ARG A 87 -6.31 10.41 28.04
N VAL A 88 -5.82 9.19 28.16
CA VAL A 88 -4.83 8.58 27.29
C VAL A 88 -5.44 7.39 26.55
N LYS A 89 -5.13 7.28 25.26
CA LYS A 89 -5.55 6.12 24.44
C LYS A 89 -4.54 5.85 23.35
N ALA A 90 -3.98 4.65 23.33
CA ALA A 90 -3.15 4.15 22.24
C ALA A 90 -3.92 3.11 21.42
N ARG A 91 -4.09 3.35 20.11
CA ARG A 91 -4.80 2.42 19.20
C ARG A 91 -4.02 2.17 17.93
N ASN A 92 -3.89 0.91 17.54
CA ASN A 92 -3.28 0.57 16.26
C ASN A 92 -4.22 0.94 15.10
N LEU A 93 -3.66 1.50 14.04
CA LEU A 93 -4.37 1.72 12.79
C LEU A 93 -4.28 0.47 11.90
N LYS A 94 -5.05 0.46 10.80
CA LYS A 94 -4.96 -0.61 9.78
C LYS A 94 -3.60 -0.63 9.05
N SER A 95 -2.81 0.43 9.19
CA SER A 95 -1.47 0.61 8.63
C SER A 95 -0.37 0.28 9.65
N ALA A 96 0.90 0.54 9.31
CA ALA A 96 2.06 0.38 10.20
C ALA A 96 2.12 1.41 11.35
N TRP A 97 1.05 2.19 11.53
CA TRP A 97 0.97 3.30 12.48
C TRP A 97 0.09 2.95 13.68
N GLN A 98 0.43 3.49 14.83
CA GLN A 98 -0.42 3.62 16.00
C GLN A 98 -0.78 5.09 16.19
N GLU A 99 -2.00 5.36 16.65
CA GLU A 99 -2.43 6.68 17.08
C GLU A 99 -2.48 6.71 18.62
N VAL A 100 -1.76 7.66 19.21
CA VAL A 100 -1.80 7.95 20.65
C VAL A 100 -2.54 9.27 20.85
N THR A 101 -3.66 9.22 21.53
CA THR A 101 -4.47 10.39 21.88
C THR A 101 -4.27 10.72 23.36
N ILE A 102 -3.92 11.98 23.64
CA ILE A 102 -3.78 12.50 25.00
C ILE A 102 -4.64 13.77 25.12
N ARG A 103 -5.54 13.80 26.09
CA ARG A 103 -6.38 14.98 26.40
C ARG A 103 -5.72 15.76 27.52
N ILE A 104 -5.42 17.04 27.28
CA ILE A 104 -4.67 17.94 28.14
C ILE A 104 -5.54 19.13 28.53
N TRP A 105 -5.57 19.49 29.80
CA TRP A 105 -6.25 20.67 30.32
C TRP A 105 -5.32 21.88 30.35
N ASN A 106 -4.13 21.73 30.95
CA ASN A 106 -3.24 22.86 31.22
C ASN A 106 -1.77 22.56 30.87
N ARG A 107 -0.90 23.55 31.07
CA ARG A 107 0.53 23.41 30.78
C ARG A 107 1.23 22.46 31.75
N ALA A 108 0.85 22.43 33.03
CA ALA A 108 1.52 21.63 34.05
C ALA A 108 1.48 20.13 33.74
N GLU A 109 0.43 19.67 33.04
CA GLU A 109 0.27 18.28 32.61
C GLU A 109 1.22 17.85 31.49
N VAL A 110 1.74 18.81 30.71
CA VAL A 110 2.70 18.53 29.61
C VAL A 110 4.12 18.98 29.94
N ASP A 111 4.29 19.86 30.93
CA ASP A 111 5.59 20.30 31.43
C ASP A 111 6.13 19.35 32.50
N THR A 112 6.14 18.05 32.20
CA THR A 112 6.60 16.98 33.09
C THR A 112 7.73 16.16 32.44
N PRO A 113 8.62 15.53 33.23
CA PRO A 113 9.62 14.60 32.70
C PRO A 113 9.00 13.44 31.92
N ALA A 114 7.88 12.89 32.41
CA ALA A 114 7.13 11.80 31.77
C ALA A 114 6.63 12.20 30.38
N PHE A 115 5.98 13.36 30.26
CA PHE A 115 5.49 13.83 28.96
C PHE A 115 6.63 14.11 27.98
N ARG A 116 7.74 14.68 28.45
CA ARG A 116 8.93 14.92 27.62
C ARG A 116 9.55 13.62 27.11
N SER A 117 9.65 12.60 27.98
CA SER A 117 10.10 11.24 27.63
C SER A 117 9.18 10.63 26.56
N PHE A 118 7.86 10.66 26.79
CA PHE A 118 6.87 10.23 25.81
C PHE A 118 7.06 10.93 24.47
N LEU A 119 7.15 12.27 24.45
CA LEU A 119 7.25 13.05 23.22
C LEU A 119 8.52 12.72 22.44
N GLN A 120 9.63 12.47 23.13
CA GLN A 120 10.89 12.04 22.53
C GLN A 120 10.76 10.66 21.88
N GLN A 121 10.24 9.67 22.62
CA GLN A 121 10.03 8.31 22.12
C GLN A 121 9.05 8.28 20.93
N ALA A 122 7.94 9.02 21.04
CA ALA A 122 6.95 9.17 19.97
C ALA A 122 7.61 9.75 18.71
N SER A 123 8.36 10.85 18.84
CA SER A 123 9.06 11.50 17.74
C SER A 123 10.07 10.56 17.07
N GLN A 124 10.88 9.86 17.86
CA GLN A 124 11.88 8.91 17.35
C GLN A 124 11.23 7.76 16.59
N SER A 125 10.20 7.14 17.15
CA SER A 125 9.49 6.02 16.50
C SER A 125 8.86 6.44 15.18
N PHE A 126 8.30 7.65 15.12
CA PHE A 126 7.67 8.20 13.93
C PHE A 126 8.68 8.49 12.82
N VAL A 127 9.78 9.17 13.16
CA VAL A 127 10.85 9.49 12.21
C VAL A 127 11.54 8.21 11.71
N ALA A 128 11.80 7.25 12.59
CA ALA A 128 12.41 5.98 12.23
C ALA A 128 11.53 5.19 11.24
N LEU A 129 10.23 5.07 11.53
CA LEU A 129 9.30 4.37 10.64
C LEU A 129 9.13 5.11 9.31
N GLY A 130 8.96 6.44 9.32
CA GLY A 130 8.84 7.21 8.09
C GLY A 130 10.12 7.21 7.24
N THR A 131 11.30 7.18 7.87
CA THR A 131 12.58 7.04 7.16
C THR A 131 12.71 5.64 6.55
N ALA A 132 12.31 4.58 7.26
CA ALA A 132 12.30 3.21 6.74
C ALA A 132 11.28 3.03 5.59
N GLU A 133 10.07 3.60 5.72
CA GLU A 133 9.07 3.62 4.64
C GLU A 133 9.55 4.42 3.42
N SER A 134 10.29 5.51 3.63
CA SER A 134 10.86 6.34 2.54
C SER A 134 12.14 5.78 1.92
N ALA A 135 12.85 4.90 2.62
CA ALA A 135 14.07 4.26 2.12
C ALA A 135 13.80 3.28 0.97
N ASN A 136 12.58 2.70 0.90
CA ASN A 136 12.13 1.86 -0.22
C ASN A 136 10.82 2.40 -0.84
N PRO A 137 10.85 3.46 -1.66
CA PRO A 137 9.68 4.01 -2.36
C PRO A 137 8.93 2.96 -3.21
N GLU A 138 9.68 1.96 -3.68
CA GLU A 138 9.23 0.79 -4.43
C GLU A 138 8.28 -0.13 -3.66
N ASP A 139 8.42 -0.27 -2.34
CA ASP A 139 7.60 -1.19 -1.51
C ASP A 139 6.29 -0.54 -1.03
N LEU A 140 6.19 0.78 -1.14
CA LEU A 140 4.96 1.52 -0.91
C LEU A 140 4.00 1.49 -2.11
N MET A 141 4.47 0.99 -3.25
CA MET A 141 3.69 0.97 -4.47
C MET A 141 2.48 0.05 -4.30
N PRO A 142 1.26 0.52 -4.64
CA PRO A 142 0.03 -0.23 -4.39
C PRO A 142 0.03 -1.66 -4.95
N TRP A 143 0.72 -1.90 -6.06
CA TRP A 143 0.82 -3.22 -6.68
C TRP A 143 1.71 -4.19 -5.91
N LYS A 144 2.78 -3.75 -5.25
CA LYS A 144 3.57 -4.63 -4.37
C LYS A 144 2.80 -5.03 -3.12
N LYS A 145 1.99 -4.12 -2.56
CA LYS A 145 1.14 -4.40 -1.40
C LYS A 145 -0.07 -5.28 -1.72
N LEU A 146 -0.72 -5.04 -2.87
CA LEU A 146 -1.92 -5.77 -3.27
C LEU A 146 -1.62 -7.05 -4.05
N GLY A 147 -0.42 -7.17 -4.63
CA GLY A 147 0.04 -8.29 -5.43
C GLY A 147 -1.01 -8.68 -6.48
N ARG A 148 -1.39 -9.97 -6.48
CA ARG A 148 -2.43 -10.53 -7.35
C ARG A 148 -3.70 -9.66 -7.45
N LYS A 149 -4.16 -9.09 -6.32
CA LYS A 149 -5.40 -8.27 -6.30
C LYS A 149 -5.27 -6.99 -7.13
N TRP A 150 -4.06 -6.41 -7.24
CA TRP A 150 -3.84 -5.20 -8.03
C TRP A 150 -4.23 -5.37 -9.50
N HIS A 151 -3.93 -6.54 -10.06
CA HIS A 151 -4.18 -6.83 -11.46
C HIS A 151 -5.67 -6.89 -11.79
N LEU A 152 -6.51 -7.18 -10.80
CA LEU A 152 -7.97 -7.19 -10.90
C LEU A 152 -8.62 -5.83 -10.61
N LEU A 153 -7.85 -4.78 -10.29
CA LEU A 153 -8.36 -3.43 -10.08
C LEU A 153 -8.16 -2.56 -11.33
N ARG A 154 -9.16 -1.74 -11.67
CA ARG A 154 -9.02 -0.73 -12.74
C ARG A 154 -7.98 0.36 -12.43
N LYS A 155 -7.57 0.49 -11.16
CA LYS A 155 -6.51 1.42 -10.75
C LYS A 155 -5.20 1.05 -11.44
N GLY A 156 -4.50 2.05 -11.97
CA GLY A 156 -3.25 1.86 -12.71
C GLY A 156 -3.41 1.68 -14.22
N LEU A 157 -4.65 1.61 -14.74
CA LEU A 157 -4.90 1.76 -16.17
C LEU A 157 -4.49 3.18 -16.65
N PRO A 158 -3.91 3.31 -17.85
CA PRO A 158 -3.60 4.60 -18.46
C PRO A 158 -4.88 5.41 -18.76
N GLY A 159 -4.71 6.74 -18.85
CA GLY A 159 -5.82 7.68 -18.99
C GLY A 159 -6.72 7.71 -17.76
N ASN A 160 -7.97 8.15 -17.93
CA ASN A 160 -8.96 8.21 -16.86
C ASN A 160 -9.59 6.83 -16.53
N GLY A 161 -8.90 5.72 -16.84
CA GLY A 161 -9.38 4.35 -16.63
C GLY A 161 -10.50 3.89 -17.57
N ARG A 162 -10.83 4.69 -18.60
CA ARG A 162 -11.74 4.30 -19.68
C ARG A 162 -10.96 3.52 -20.73
N ILE A 163 -11.41 2.30 -21.00
CA ILE A 163 -10.82 1.37 -21.96
C ILE A 163 -11.95 0.72 -22.79
N PRO A 164 -11.69 0.37 -24.07
CA PRO A 164 -12.67 -0.19 -25.00
C PRO A 164 -12.81 -1.73 -24.91
N TRP A 165 -12.30 -2.35 -23.85
CA TRP A 165 -12.33 -3.80 -23.65
C TRP A 165 -12.90 -4.17 -22.29
N ASN A 166 -13.42 -5.39 -22.15
CA ASN A 166 -14.04 -5.85 -20.93
C ASN A 166 -12.97 -6.21 -19.88
N PHE A 167 -12.70 -5.28 -18.97
CA PHE A 167 -11.71 -5.48 -17.91
C PHE A 167 -12.00 -6.68 -17.00
N ASP A 168 -13.28 -7.02 -16.82
CA ASP A 168 -13.70 -8.10 -15.94
C ASP A 168 -13.22 -9.48 -16.45
N LEU A 169 -12.82 -9.58 -17.73
CA LEU A 169 -12.19 -10.80 -18.26
C LEU A 169 -10.97 -11.24 -17.45
N LEU A 170 -10.23 -10.31 -16.80
CA LEU A 170 -9.05 -10.67 -16.01
C LEU A 170 -9.40 -11.53 -14.79
N ALA A 171 -10.62 -11.39 -14.25
CA ALA A 171 -11.08 -12.20 -13.13
C ALA A 171 -11.30 -13.68 -13.53
N GLU A 172 -11.62 -13.93 -14.79
CA GLU A 172 -11.82 -15.28 -15.35
C GLU A 172 -10.53 -15.84 -15.96
N LEU A 173 -9.75 -15.01 -16.64
CA LEU A 173 -8.52 -15.40 -17.30
C LEU A 173 -7.43 -15.79 -16.30
N LEU A 174 -7.26 -15.01 -15.23
CA LEU A 174 -6.12 -15.20 -14.32
C LEU A 174 -6.13 -16.58 -13.64
N PRO A 175 -7.26 -17.11 -13.12
CA PRO A 175 -7.33 -18.48 -12.63
C PRO A 175 -6.96 -19.55 -13.67
N VAL A 176 -7.38 -19.38 -14.93
CA VAL A 176 -7.06 -20.33 -16.03
C VAL A 176 -5.56 -20.35 -16.29
N LEU A 177 -4.92 -19.17 -16.34
CA LEU A 177 -3.48 -19.05 -16.53
C LEU A 177 -2.72 -19.61 -15.33
N GLU A 178 -3.12 -19.29 -14.09
CA GLU A 178 -2.49 -19.80 -12.87
C GLU A 178 -2.56 -21.34 -12.79
N SER A 179 -3.68 -21.93 -13.20
CA SER A 179 -3.82 -23.38 -13.28
C SER A 179 -2.95 -24.00 -14.38
N SER A 180 -2.84 -23.33 -15.54
CA SER A 180 -2.05 -23.83 -16.66
C SER A 180 -0.54 -23.71 -16.39
N PHE A 181 -0.14 -22.65 -15.67
CA PHE A 181 1.25 -22.30 -15.38
C PHE A 181 1.71 -22.79 -14.00
N GLY A 182 1.10 -23.85 -13.45
CA GLY A 182 1.37 -24.31 -12.09
C GLY A 182 2.86 -24.62 -11.78
N ASP A 183 3.64 -24.95 -12.80
CA ASP A 183 5.09 -25.20 -12.70
C ASP A 183 5.97 -23.94 -12.83
N LEU A 184 5.37 -22.78 -13.15
CA LEU A 184 6.07 -21.52 -13.28
C LEU A 184 5.88 -20.66 -12.02
N GLN A 185 6.87 -19.84 -11.71
CA GLN A 185 6.84 -18.95 -10.56
C GLN A 185 6.22 -17.60 -10.96
N PRO A 186 5.04 -17.22 -10.43
CA PRO A 186 4.46 -15.90 -10.70
C PRO A 186 5.14 -14.78 -9.91
N ASP A 187 5.25 -13.61 -10.54
CA ASP A 187 5.59 -12.32 -9.94
C ASP A 187 4.45 -11.31 -10.21
N TYR A 188 3.76 -10.92 -9.14
CA TYR A 188 2.70 -9.92 -9.16
C TYR A 188 3.17 -8.53 -8.70
N ALA A 189 4.47 -8.34 -8.45
CA ALA A 189 5.04 -7.10 -7.94
C ALA A 189 5.35 -6.07 -9.03
N ILE A 190 4.91 -6.32 -10.27
CA ILE A 190 5.08 -5.42 -11.41
C ILE A 190 3.77 -4.66 -11.67
N ARG A 191 3.85 -3.34 -11.83
CA ARG A 191 2.67 -2.45 -11.93
C ARG A 191 1.70 -2.81 -13.05
N THR A 192 2.21 -3.17 -14.22
CA THR A 192 1.43 -3.21 -15.47
C THR A 192 1.17 -4.62 -15.97
N LYS A 193 1.92 -5.60 -15.47
CA LYS A 193 1.91 -6.98 -15.94
C LYS A 193 2.21 -7.97 -14.83
N ILE A 194 1.87 -9.23 -15.07
CA ILE A 194 2.26 -10.37 -14.24
C ILE A 194 3.27 -11.15 -15.06
N ASN A 195 4.40 -11.51 -14.44
CA ASN A 195 5.41 -12.33 -15.10
C ASN A 195 5.37 -13.73 -14.49
N TRP A 196 5.56 -14.75 -15.32
CA TRP A 196 5.83 -16.11 -14.87
C TRP A 196 7.20 -16.54 -15.37
N SER A 197 8.07 -16.93 -14.45
CA SER A 197 9.42 -17.40 -14.76
C SER A 197 9.54 -18.89 -14.49
N ASN A 198 10.35 -19.59 -15.28
CA ASN A 198 10.68 -20.98 -15.03
C ASN A 198 11.60 -21.07 -13.80
N PRO A 199 11.20 -21.73 -12.70
CA PRO A 199 11.98 -21.74 -11.46
C PRO A 199 13.31 -22.50 -11.59
N ARG A 200 13.46 -23.38 -12.59
CA ARG A 200 14.69 -24.15 -12.81
C ARG A 200 15.76 -23.35 -13.56
N THR A 201 15.34 -22.52 -14.51
CA THR A 201 16.25 -21.73 -15.36
C THR A 201 16.33 -20.27 -14.93
N GLY A 202 15.36 -19.78 -14.15
CA GLY A 202 15.19 -18.37 -13.80
C GLY A 202 14.67 -17.50 -14.95
N ARG A 203 14.43 -18.09 -16.13
CA ARG A 203 14.07 -17.34 -17.34
C ARG A 203 12.59 -17.01 -17.39
N LEU A 204 12.28 -15.87 -17.98
CA LEU A 204 10.90 -15.43 -18.25
C LEU A 204 10.25 -16.38 -19.25
N ALA A 205 9.06 -16.87 -18.92
CA ALA A 205 8.29 -17.80 -19.76
C ALA A 205 7.00 -17.16 -20.28
N VAL A 206 6.33 -16.35 -19.45
CA VAL A 206 5.04 -15.72 -19.77
C VAL A 206 4.94 -14.32 -19.19
N GLU A 207 4.29 -13.42 -19.92
CA GLU A 207 3.81 -12.14 -19.40
C GLU A 207 2.32 -11.97 -19.68
N LEU A 208 1.57 -11.48 -18.68
CA LEU A 208 0.21 -11.00 -18.88
C LEU A 208 0.18 -9.51 -18.61
N HIS A 209 0.07 -8.70 -19.67
CA HIS A 209 -0.16 -7.27 -19.54
C HIS A 209 -1.62 -7.00 -19.19
N THR A 210 -1.83 -6.41 -18.02
CA THR A 210 -3.17 -6.20 -17.44
C THR A 210 -3.63 -4.74 -17.50
N LYS A 211 -2.71 -3.81 -17.82
CA LYS A 211 -2.96 -2.36 -17.76
C LYS A 211 -2.81 -1.66 -19.12
N ARG A 212 -3.07 -2.33 -20.24
CA ARG A 212 -3.03 -1.69 -21.57
C ARG A 212 -4.36 -1.05 -21.94
N THR A 213 -4.31 -0.08 -22.84
CA THR A 213 -5.50 0.59 -23.39
C THR A 213 -6.27 -0.29 -24.38
N ASP A 214 -5.63 -1.28 -25.00
CA ASP A 214 -6.15 -2.01 -26.17
C ASP A 214 -6.62 -3.44 -25.86
N GLY A 215 -6.30 -3.99 -24.69
CA GLY A 215 -6.73 -5.33 -24.25
C GLY A 215 -5.84 -5.89 -23.15
N ALA A 216 -6.20 -7.05 -22.61
CA ALA A 216 -5.22 -7.89 -21.92
C ALA A 216 -4.34 -8.56 -22.99
N GLU A 217 -3.02 -8.51 -22.81
CA GLU A 217 -2.07 -9.09 -23.78
C GLU A 217 -1.26 -10.17 -23.09
N LEU A 218 -1.43 -11.41 -23.54
CA LEU A 218 -0.68 -12.58 -23.11
C LEU A 218 0.51 -12.75 -24.06
N CYS A 219 1.71 -12.69 -23.53
CA CYS A 219 2.96 -12.96 -24.23
C CYS A 219 3.56 -14.26 -23.70
N LEU A 220 3.83 -15.22 -24.59
CA LEU A 220 4.48 -16.49 -24.26
C LEU A 220 5.84 -16.54 -24.97
N TYR A 221 6.89 -16.93 -24.26
CA TYR A 221 8.25 -17.04 -24.79
C TYR A 221 8.59 -18.51 -24.98
N GLY A 222 8.44 -18.97 -26.22
CA GLY A 222 8.60 -20.37 -26.61
C GLY A 222 9.90 -20.64 -27.37
N VAL A 223 10.22 -21.94 -27.53
CA VAL A 223 11.31 -22.38 -28.40
C VAL A 223 11.03 -21.94 -29.85
N PRO A 224 12.02 -21.36 -30.56
CA PRO A 224 11.83 -20.89 -31.93
C PRO A 224 11.29 -21.96 -32.88
N GLY A 225 10.25 -21.64 -33.64
CA GLY A 225 9.67 -22.49 -34.68
C GLY A 225 8.71 -23.59 -34.20
N GLU A 226 8.60 -23.84 -32.89
CA GLU A 226 7.73 -24.90 -32.36
C GLU A 226 6.24 -24.50 -32.36
N ILE A 227 5.93 -23.20 -32.21
CA ILE A 227 4.56 -22.69 -32.22
C ILE A 227 4.30 -21.96 -33.54
N SER A 228 3.32 -22.43 -34.30
CA SER A 228 2.95 -21.82 -35.59
C SER A 228 1.77 -20.86 -35.47
N LEU A 229 1.66 -19.88 -36.37
CA LEU A 229 0.56 -18.92 -36.38
C LEU A 229 -0.82 -19.58 -36.55
N GLY A 230 -0.87 -20.71 -37.28
CA GLY A 230 -2.11 -21.48 -37.46
C GLY A 230 -2.67 -22.01 -36.13
N ARG A 231 -1.79 -22.40 -35.19
CA ARG A 231 -2.18 -22.92 -33.86
C ARG A 231 -2.89 -21.88 -32.98
N ILE A 232 -2.63 -20.60 -33.20
CA ILE A 232 -3.20 -19.49 -32.42
C ILE A 232 -4.19 -18.64 -33.22
N SER A 233 -4.60 -19.13 -34.40
CA SER A 233 -5.34 -18.32 -35.37
C SER A 233 -6.80 -18.07 -35.01
N THR A 234 -7.35 -18.90 -34.13
CA THR A 234 -8.79 -19.10 -33.89
C THR A 234 -9.31 -18.51 -32.58
N PHE A 235 -8.44 -18.02 -31.70
CA PHE A 235 -8.82 -17.43 -30.42
C PHE A 235 -8.12 -16.08 -30.17
N GLY A 236 -8.73 -15.28 -29.30
CA GLY A 236 -8.32 -13.90 -29.05
C GLY A 236 -8.64 -12.95 -30.20
N SER A 237 -8.52 -11.65 -29.93
CA SER A 237 -8.84 -10.58 -30.89
C SER A 237 -7.68 -10.25 -31.83
N GLN A 238 -6.45 -10.50 -31.39
CA GLN A 238 -5.24 -10.26 -32.19
C GLN A 238 -4.16 -11.26 -31.79
N ARG A 239 -3.38 -11.70 -32.78
CA ARG A 239 -2.31 -12.68 -32.61
C ARG A 239 -1.10 -12.31 -33.45
N SER A 240 0.09 -12.54 -32.93
CA SER A 240 1.35 -12.41 -33.67
C SER A 240 2.42 -13.33 -33.08
N ILE A 241 3.34 -13.76 -33.93
CA ILE A 241 4.57 -14.43 -33.50
C ILE A 241 5.72 -13.56 -34.00
N THR A 242 6.61 -13.15 -33.11
CA THR A 242 7.78 -12.33 -33.44
C THR A 242 9.03 -13.04 -32.97
N PRO A 243 9.99 -13.35 -33.87
CA PRO A 243 11.28 -13.88 -33.46
C PRO A 243 12.01 -12.87 -32.56
N ALA A 244 12.58 -13.36 -31.47
CA ALA A 244 13.40 -12.61 -30.53
C ALA A 244 14.73 -13.35 -30.30
N GLU A 245 15.62 -12.77 -29.50
CA GLU A 245 16.91 -13.39 -29.20
C GLU A 245 16.71 -14.71 -28.45
N GLY A 246 16.94 -15.83 -29.15
CA GLY A 246 16.85 -17.18 -28.60
C GLY A 246 15.42 -17.72 -28.38
N CYS A 247 14.35 -16.97 -28.69
CA CYS A 247 12.98 -17.44 -28.51
C CYS A 247 12.03 -16.85 -29.55
N ASP A 248 10.85 -17.45 -29.69
CA ASP A 248 9.71 -16.80 -30.34
C ASP A 248 8.81 -16.16 -29.28
N GLU A 249 8.42 -14.91 -29.50
CA GLU A 249 7.41 -14.22 -28.70
C GLU A 249 6.04 -14.36 -29.36
N ILE A 250 5.18 -15.14 -28.72
CA ILE A 250 3.79 -15.36 -29.12
C ILE A 250 2.92 -14.39 -28.34
N ARG A 251 2.29 -13.43 -29.04
CA ARG A 251 1.36 -12.46 -28.43
C ARG A 251 -0.06 -12.78 -28.81
N ILE A 252 -0.94 -12.87 -27.81
CA ILE A 252 -2.38 -13.07 -27.96
C ILE A 252 -3.09 -11.97 -27.17
N ARG A 253 -3.95 -11.20 -27.84
CA ARG A 253 -4.75 -10.15 -27.22
C ARG A 253 -6.16 -10.65 -26.92
N LEU A 254 -6.64 -10.33 -25.73
CA LEU A 254 -7.93 -10.74 -25.21
C LEU A 254 -8.71 -9.48 -24.79
N THR A 255 -9.88 -9.27 -25.38
CA THR A 255 -10.71 -8.07 -25.13
C THR A 255 -12.11 -8.35 -24.58
N GLN A 256 -12.58 -9.59 -24.69
CA GLN A 256 -13.89 -10.06 -24.21
C GLN A 256 -13.72 -11.21 -23.22
N THR A 257 -14.70 -11.37 -22.35
CA THR A 257 -14.71 -12.40 -21.30
C THR A 257 -14.75 -13.82 -21.87
N GLU A 258 -15.45 -14.01 -23.00
CA GLU A 258 -15.53 -15.28 -23.72
C GLU A 258 -14.15 -15.82 -24.14
N HIS A 259 -13.17 -14.94 -24.39
CA HIS A 259 -11.82 -15.41 -24.73
C HIS A 259 -11.11 -16.09 -23.55
N ALA A 260 -11.45 -15.73 -22.31
CA ALA A 260 -10.84 -16.34 -21.12
C ALA A 260 -11.29 -17.78 -20.92
N THR A 261 -12.50 -18.12 -21.38
CA THR A 261 -13.13 -19.44 -21.25
C THR A 261 -13.12 -20.23 -22.56
N ASP A 262 -12.42 -19.74 -23.59
CA ASP A 262 -12.28 -20.40 -24.88
C ASP A 262 -11.56 -21.76 -24.72
N PRO A 263 -12.20 -22.89 -25.07
CA PRO A 263 -11.57 -24.21 -24.97
C PRO A 263 -10.30 -24.35 -25.80
N GLN A 264 -10.18 -23.61 -26.91
CA GLN A 264 -9.01 -23.66 -27.77
C GLN A 264 -7.81 -22.95 -27.15
N LEU A 265 -8.05 -21.87 -26.41
CA LEU A 265 -7.01 -21.22 -25.59
C LEU A 265 -6.52 -22.20 -24.51
N ALA A 266 -7.45 -22.84 -23.79
CA ALA A 266 -7.09 -23.80 -22.74
C ALA A 266 -6.27 -24.99 -23.29
N GLY A 267 -6.68 -25.56 -24.43
CA GLY A 267 -5.93 -26.63 -25.10
C GLY A 267 -4.54 -26.17 -25.54
N PHE A 268 -4.44 -24.97 -26.14
CA PHE A 268 -3.16 -24.40 -26.53
C PHE A 268 -2.22 -24.16 -25.33
N LEU A 269 -2.73 -23.66 -24.20
CA LEU A 269 -1.93 -23.45 -22.99
C LEU A 269 -1.37 -24.78 -22.46
N ALA A 270 -2.21 -25.82 -22.36
CA ALA A 270 -1.78 -27.14 -21.89
C ALA A 270 -0.64 -27.74 -22.75
N GLU A 271 -0.69 -27.55 -24.07
CA GLU A 271 0.34 -28.04 -25.00
C GLU A 271 1.60 -27.17 -25.04
N SER A 272 1.46 -25.86 -24.85
CA SER A 272 2.57 -24.91 -25.02
C SER A 272 3.44 -24.79 -23.78
N VAL A 273 2.91 -24.98 -22.57
CA VAL A 273 3.64 -24.83 -21.30
C VAL A 273 4.99 -25.57 -21.26
N PRO A 274 5.10 -26.83 -21.72
CA PRO A 274 6.38 -27.52 -21.76
C PRO A 274 7.44 -26.82 -22.62
N LEU A 275 7.07 -25.98 -23.58
CA LEU A 275 7.95 -25.30 -24.53
C LEU A 275 8.43 -23.92 -24.04
N LEU A 276 7.94 -23.44 -22.89
CA LEU A 276 8.19 -22.07 -22.43
C LEU A 276 9.42 -21.95 -21.52
N GLY A 277 10.12 -20.82 -21.61
CA GLY A 277 11.21 -20.46 -20.68
C GLY A 277 12.41 -21.42 -20.67
N ARG A 278 12.64 -22.13 -21.79
CA ARG A 278 13.74 -23.10 -21.94
C ARG A 278 15.00 -22.52 -22.57
N SER A 279 14.88 -21.58 -23.49
CA SER A 279 15.97 -21.11 -24.36
C SER A 279 16.77 -19.96 -23.81
#